data_AF-A0A4Q4TPS4-F1
#
_entry.id   AF-A0A4Q4TPS4-F1
#
_cell.length_a   1.000
_cell.length_b   1.000
_cell.length_c   1.000
_cell.angle_alpha   90.00
_cell.angle_beta   90.00
_cell.angle_gamma   90.00
#
_symmetry.space_group_name_H-M   'P 1'
#
loop_
_entity.id
_entity.type
_entity.pdbx_description
1 polymer ?
#
loop_
_entity_poly.entity_id
_entity_poly.type
_entity_poly.pdbx_seq_one_letter_code
_entity_poly.pdbx_strand_id
1 'polypeptide(L)'
;MLGGDLRAITERRGAIILGSGHNWAPPPQGQRSSGESLVGGVDQTVGVGGRIQGGGRGPLSSSFGLGADQILQVRVVTTQGQILVPNEA
;
A
#
# COMPACT_ATOMS: atom_id res chain seq x y z
N MET A 1 17.26 -3.30 -18.75
CA MET A 1 16.01 -3.99 -18.38
C MET A 1 15.37 -3.25 -17.20
N LEU A 2 15.05 -1.96 -17.39
CA LEU A 2 14.46 -1.08 -16.39
C LEU A 2 13.26 -0.41 -17.06
N GLY A 3 12.07 -0.88 -16.74
CA GLY A 3 10.82 -0.44 -17.36
C GLY A 3 9.64 -0.89 -16.52
N GLY A 4 9.71 -0.66 -15.21
CA GLY A 4 8.56 -0.79 -14.33
C GLY A 4 7.71 0.48 -14.47
N ASP A 5 6.49 0.31 -14.94
CA ASP A 5 5.52 1.36 -15.20
C ASP A 5 5.27 2.21 -13.93
N LEU A 6 5.81 3.43 -13.90
CA LEU A 6 5.69 4.40 -12.81
C LEU A 6 4.26 4.93 -12.60
N ARG A 7 3.28 4.43 -13.37
CA ARG A 7 1.86 4.82 -13.30
C ARG A 7 1.10 4.25 -12.09
N ALA A 8 1.71 3.36 -11.31
CA ALA A 8 1.02 2.63 -10.24
C ALA A 8 0.96 3.36 -8.89
N ILE A 9 1.69 4.47 -8.71
CA ILE A 9 1.74 5.23 -7.46
C ILE A 9 1.19 6.64 -7.71
N THR A 10 -0.07 6.85 -7.36
CA THR A 10 -0.70 8.18 -7.34
C THR A 10 -0.79 8.67 -5.90
N GLU A 11 -0.25 9.85 -5.65
CA GLU A 11 -0.32 10.53 -4.36
C GLU A 11 -1.49 11.52 -4.35
N ARG A 12 -2.35 11.39 -3.35
CA ARG A 12 -3.35 12.41 -3.00
C ARG A 12 -3.00 12.81 -1.56
N ARG A 13 -2.82 14.10 -1.24
CA ARG A 13 -2.32 14.57 0.09
C ARG A 13 -2.68 13.61 1.24
N GLY A 14 -1.68 12.99 1.89
CA GLY A 14 -1.88 12.03 2.98
C GLY A 14 -2.23 10.58 2.60
N ALA A 15 -2.28 10.22 1.31
CA ALA A 15 -2.65 8.89 0.83
C ALA A 15 -1.87 8.47 -0.42
N ILE A 16 -1.52 7.18 -0.48
CA ILE A 16 -0.84 6.56 -1.62
C ILE A 16 -1.73 5.44 -2.16
N ILE A 17 -2.00 5.46 -3.47
CA ILE A 17 -2.66 4.35 -4.17
C ILE A 17 -1.59 3.38 -4.65
N LEU A 18 -1.69 2.11 -4.27
CA LEU A 18 -0.74 1.05 -4.62
C LEU A 18 -1.45 -0.14 -5.28
N GLY A 19 -0.83 -0.71 -6.33
CA GLY A 19 -1.29 -1.97 -6.91
C GLY A 19 -0.96 -3.17 -6.01
N SER A 20 -1.87 -4.14 -5.90
CA SER A 20 -1.69 -5.32 -5.02
C SER A 20 -0.49 -6.20 -5.41
N GLY A 21 -0.08 -6.19 -6.68
CA GLY A 21 1.11 -6.89 -7.19
C GLY A 21 2.42 -6.12 -7.01
N HIS A 22 2.40 -4.93 -6.40
CA HIS A 22 3.61 -4.17 -6.12
C HIS A 22 4.33 -4.71 -4.89
N ASN A 23 5.62 -4.43 -4.78
CA ASN A 23 6.37 -4.64 -3.54
C ASN A 23 6.14 -3.47 -2.58
N TRP A 24 6.33 -3.67 -1.27
CA TRP A 24 6.14 -2.62 -0.28
C TRP A 24 7.19 -1.50 -0.35
N ALA A 25 8.20 -1.64 -1.22
CA ALA A 25 9.19 -0.61 -1.46
C ALA A 25 8.50 0.76 -1.55
N PRO A 26 8.86 1.73 -0.70
CA PRO A 26 8.32 3.07 -0.84
C PRO A 26 8.64 3.59 -2.25
N PRO A 27 7.85 4.53 -2.78
CA PRO A 27 8.24 5.21 -4.01
C PRO A 27 9.69 5.71 -3.88
N PRO A 28 10.46 5.72 -4.98
CA PRO A 28 11.81 6.26 -4.98
C PRO A 28 11.78 7.65 -4.33
N GLN A 29 12.84 7.97 -3.57
CA GLN A 29 12.96 9.06 -2.58
C GLN A 29 12.45 10.47 -3.00
N GLY A 30 12.06 10.69 -4.25
CA GLY A 30 11.42 11.91 -4.78
C GLY A 30 9.89 11.96 -4.69
N GLN A 31 9.19 10.90 -4.27
CA GLN A 31 7.74 10.89 -3.97
C GLN A 31 7.53 10.74 -2.46
N ARG A 32 8.12 11.67 -1.72
CA ARG A 32 7.76 11.88 -0.32
C ARG A 32 7.45 13.36 -0.22
N SER A 33 6.19 13.70 -0.01
CA SER A 33 5.86 14.94 0.68
C SER A 33 6.73 14.97 1.92
N SER A 34 7.57 16.00 2.08
CA SER A 34 8.44 16.15 3.24
C SER A 34 7.62 16.03 4.53
N GLY A 35 7.67 14.87 5.20
CA GLY A 35 6.96 14.61 6.46
C GLY A 35 6.12 13.33 6.51
N GLU A 36 5.80 12.69 5.39
CA GLU A 36 4.93 11.50 5.38
C GLU A 36 5.73 10.19 5.48
N SER A 37 5.27 9.27 6.34
CA SER A 37 5.85 7.94 6.55
C SER A 37 4.79 6.87 6.33
N LEU A 38 5.10 5.87 5.50
CA LEU A 38 4.23 4.71 5.28
C LEU A 38 4.52 3.64 6.34
N VAL A 39 3.49 3.11 6.99
CA VAL A 39 3.63 1.98 7.93
C VAL A 39 3.99 0.72 7.14
N GLY A 40 5.29 0.39 7.12
CA GLY A 40 5.83 -0.71 6.33
C GLY A 40 6.58 -1.77 7.11
N GLY A 41 7.03 -2.78 6.37
CA GLY A 41 7.92 -3.82 6.89
C GLY A 41 9.38 -3.41 6.79
N VAL A 42 10.25 -4.26 7.33
CA VAL A 42 11.71 -4.12 7.16
C VAL A 42 12.16 -4.56 5.76
N ASP A 43 11.51 -5.58 5.20
CA ASP A 43 11.83 -6.12 3.89
C ASP A 43 11.02 -5.44 2.79
N GLN A 44 11.71 -4.71 1.92
CA GLN A 44 11.10 -3.95 0.84
C GLN A 44 10.52 -4.83 -0.27
N THR A 45 10.93 -6.09 -0.36
CA THR A 45 10.52 -7.05 -1.40
C THR A 45 9.18 -7.72 -1.13
N VAL A 46 8.60 -7.54 0.07
CA VAL A 46 7.32 -8.16 0.43
C VAL A 46 6.19 -7.52 -0.38
N GLY A 47 5.37 -8.34 -1.01
CA GLY A 47 4.23 -7.89 -1.82
C GLY A 47 3.15 -7.18 -1.00
N VAL A 48 2.62 -6.09 -1.56
CA VAL A 48 1.54 -5.26 -0.96
C VAL A 48 0.31 -6.11 -0.67
N GLY A 49 -0.19 -6.85 -1.66
CA GLY A 49 -1.43 -7.62 -1.55
C GLY A 49 -1.40 -8.63 -0.40
N GLY A 50 -0.33 -9.40 -0.27
CA GLY A 50 -0.20 -10.39 0.81
C GLY A 50 -0.04 -9.74 2.19
N ARG A 51 0.75 -8.67 2.27
CA ARG A 51 1.04 -7.99 3.54
C ARG A 51 -0.21 -7.38 4.17
N ILE A 52 -1.02 -6.67 3.38
CA ILE A 52 -2.24 -6.02 3.89
C ILE A 52 -3.30 -7.05 4.29
N GLN A 53 -3.40 -8.17 3.57
CA GLN A 53 -4.34 -9.25 3.88
C GLN A 53 -3.92 -10.03 5.13
N GLY A 54 -2.62 -10.09 5.43
CA GLY A 54 -2.07 -10.72 6.63
C GLY A 54 -1.86 -9.77 7.82
N GLY A 55 -2.40 -8.55 7.78
CA GLY A 55 -2.22 -7.52 8.81
C GLY A 55 -1.00 -6.62 8.56
N GLY A 56 0.20 -7.19 8.46
CA GLY A 56 1.40 -6.42 8.10
C GLY A 56 2.07 -5.65 9.25
N ARG A 57 2.67 -6.39 10.19
CA ARG A 57 3.47 -5.84 11.31
C ARG A 57 4.81 -5.29 10.84
N GLY A 58 5.28 -4.19 11.45
CA GLY A 58 6.59 -3.59 11.19
C GLY A 58 7.07 -2.66 12.32
N PRO A 59 8.20 -1.96 12.14
CA PRO A 59 8.81 -1.12 13.17
C PRO A 59 7.89 -0.01 13.70
N LEU A 60 7.01 0.50 12.84
CA LEU A 60 6.06 1.57 13.16
C LEU A 60 4.77 1.05 13.81
N SER A 61 4.58 -0.28 13.92
CA SER A 61 3.29 -0.82 14.33
C SER A 61 2.90 -0.56 15.79
N SER A 62 3.87 -0.37 16.68
CA SER A 62 3.58 -0.01 18.08
C SER A 62 2.98 1.39 18.23
N SER A 63 3.24 2.27 17.27
CA SER A 63 2.82 3.68 17.32
C SER A 63 1.64 3.96 16.39
N PHE A 64 1.56 3.26 15.26
CA PHE A 64 0.61 3.57 14.17
C PHE A 64 -0.27 2.39 13.76
N GLY A 65 -0.18 1.23 14.41
CA GLY A 65 -0.96 0.04 14.07
C GLY A 65 -0.37 -0.81 12.94
N LEU A 66 -1.14 -1.78 12.47
CA LEU A 66 -0.75 -2.69 11.40
C LEU A 66 -0.86 -2.01 10.03
N GLY A 67 -0.19 -2.57 9.02
CA GLY A 67 -0.36 -2.12 7.63
C GLY A 67 -1.82 -2.21 7.16
N ALA A 68 -2.59 -3.16 7.68
CA ALA A 68 -4.03 -3.29 7.45
C ALA A 68 -4.84 -2.12 8.05
N ASP A 69 -4.39 -1.54 9.15
CA ASP A 69 -5.05 -0.39 9.78
C ASP A 69 -4.84 0.89 8.97
N GLN A 70 -3.92 0.89 7.99
CA GLN A 70 -3.67 2.01 7.10
C GLN A 70 -4.48 1.95 5.79
N ILE A 71 -5.34 0.94 5.61
CA ILE A 71 -6.14 0.80 4.39
C ILE A 71 -7.30 1.80 4.40
N LEU A 72 -7.27 2.78 3.50
CA LEU A 72 -8.36 3.73 3.32
C LEU A 72 -9.47 3.21 2.38
N GLN A 73 -9.08 2.47 1.33
CA GLN A 73 -9.97 1.93 0.32
C GLN A 73 -9.25 0.78 -0.40
N VAL A 74 -10.01 -0.23 -0.82
CA VAL A 74 -9.50 -1.30 -1.70
C VAL A 74 -10.36 -1.41 -2.95
N ARG A 75 -9.75 -1.81 -4.06
CA ARG A 75 -10.47 -2.26 -5.25
C ARG A 75 -10.24 -3.76 -5.37
N VAL A 76 -11.31 -4.53 -5.21
CA VAL A 76 -11.27 -6.00 -5.13
C VAL A 76 -12.12 -6.62 -6.21
N VAL A 77 -11.75 -7.82 -6.65
CA VAL A 77 -12.53 -8.64 -7.58
C VAL A 77 -13.16 -9.80 -6.81
N THR A 78 -14.48 -9.96 -6.89
CA THR A 78 -15.20 -11.06 -6.23
C THR A 78 -15.06 -12.37 -7.02
N THR A 79 -15.48 -13.49 -6.43
CA THR A 79 -15.52 -14.79 -7.11
C THR A 79 -16.50 -14.82 -8.29
N GLN A 80 -17.45 -13.89 -8.34
CA GLN A 80 -18.36 -13.67 -9.46
C GLN A 80 -17.76 -12.77 -10.55
N GLY A 81 -16.50 -12.33 -10.40
CA GLY A 81 -15.83 -11.43 -11.34
C GLY A 81 -16.25 -9.97 -11.24
N GLN A 82 -16.97 -9.58 -10.18
CA GLN A 82 -17.40 -8.20 -9.98
C GLN A 82 -16.29 -7.37 -9.34
N ILE A 83 -16.10 -6.13 -9.81
CA ILE A 83 -15.19 -5.17 -9.18
C ILE A 83 -15.96 -4.38 -8.13
N LEU A 84 -15.52 -4.47 -6.88
CA LEU A 84 -16.05 -3.67 -5.78
C LEU A 84 -15.00 -2.67 -5.30
N VAL A 85 -15.48 -1.49 -4.90
CA VAL A 85 -14.66 -0.43 -4.28
C VAL A 85 -15.31 -0.03 -2.95
N PRO A 86 -15.22 -0.90 -1.92
CA PRO A 86 -15.80 -0.61 -0.62
C PRO A 86 -15.11 0.58 0.05
N ASN A 87 -15.92 1.37 0.76
CA ASN A 87 -15.49 2.39 1.70
C ASN A 87 -16.05 2.05 3.09
N GLU A 88 -15.61 2.77 4.12
CA GLU A 88 -16.31 2.78 5.40
C GLU A 88 -17.78 3.21 5.20
N ALA A 89 -18.67 2.70 6.07
CA ALA A 89 -20.10 2.98 6.04
C ALA A 89 -20.43 4.37 6.63
#